data_AF-A0A538JEK7-F1
#
_entry.id   AF-A0A538JEK7-F1
#
_cell.length_a   1.000
_cell.length_b   1.000
_cell.length_c   1.000
_cell.angle_alpha   90.00
_cell.angle_beta   90.00
_cell.angle_gamma   90.00
#
_symmetry.space_group_name_H-M   'P 1'
#
loop_
_entity.id
_entity.type
_entity.pdbx_description
1 polymer ?
#
loop_
_entity_poly.entity_id
_entity_poly.type
_entity_poly.pdbx_seq_one_letter_code
_entity_poly.pdbx_strand_id
1 'polypeptide(L)' 'MSASTDRGLDLSELRHQSIETLPDRTAMSLVNANLALPINLGLAANVLSDGSIAAAGATQNAPIDQGMLGSTPTL' A
#
# COMPACT_ATOMS: atom_id res chain seq x y z
N MET A 1 -38.26 30.91 4.56
CA MET A 1 -36.77 30.90 4.57
C MET A 1 -36.38 29.73 5.45
N SER A 2 -36.11 28.56 4.87
CA SER A 2 -34.80 28.13 4.35
C SER A 2 -34.06 27.33 5.42
N ALA A 3 -33.20 26.42 4.95
CA ALA A 3 -32.34 25.50 5.68
C ALA A 3 -32.94 24.11 5.92
N SER A 4 -32.42 23.17 5.13
CA SER A 4 -32.14 21.79 5.50
C SER A 4 -31.51 21.74 6.90
N THR A 5 -32.34 21.67 7.93
CA THR A 5 -31.90 21.17 9.23
C THR A 5 -31.63 19.69 9.03
N ASP A 6 -30.40 19.28 9.33
CA ASP A 6 -29.98 17.92 9.62
C ASP A 6 -31.05 17.22 10.46
N ARG A 7 -32.04 16.62 9.80
CA ARG A 7 -33.02 15.77 10.46
C ARG A 7 -32.27 14.49 10.67
N GLY A 8 -31.71 14.34 11.88
CA GLY A 8 -31.05 13.12 12.30
C GLY A 8 -31.84 11.93 11.79
N LEU A 9 -31.14 11.05 11.07
CA LEU A 9 -31.74 9.89 10.42
C LEU A 9 -32.63 9.15 11.43
N ASP A 10 -33.85 8.81 11.01
CA ASP A 10 -34.74 8.03 11.87
C ASP A 10 -34.06 6.70 12.20
N LEU A 11 -34.36 6.13 13.37
CA LEU A 11 -33.75 4.88 13.84
C LEU A 11 -33.94 3.74 12.82
N SER A 12 -34.99 3.81 12.00
CA SER A 12 -35.27 2.89 10.91
C SER A 12 -34.33 3.09 9.71
N GLU A 13 -34.02 4.33 9.34
CA GLU A 13 -33.05 4.65 8.28
C GLU A 13 -31.61 4.32 8.71
N LEU A 14 -31.28 4.56 9.99
CA LEU A 14 -29.99 4.18 10.59
C LEU A 14 -29.79 2.65 10.55
N ARG A 15 -30.85 1.89 10.80
CA ARG A 15 -30.83 0.41 10.76
C ARG A 15 -30.70 -0.16 9.34
N HIS A 16 -31.10 0.59 8.32
CA HIS A 16 -30.97 0.19 6.92
C HIS A 16 -29.58 0.47 6.33
N GLN A 17 -28.75 1.29 6.99
CA GLN A 17 -27.33 1.35 6.69
C GLN A 17 -26.64 0.12 7.28
N SER A 18 -26.35 -0.86 6.42
CA SER A 18 -25.51 -1.99 6.78
C SER A 18 -24.11 -1.47 7.13
N ILE A 19 -23.74 -1.57 8.40
CA ILE A 19 -22.34 -1.45 8.81
C ILE A 19 -21.66 -2.73 8.33
N GLU A 20 -20.93 -2.67 7.21
CA GLU A 20 -20.00 -3.73 6.86
C GLU A 20 -19.02 -3.85 8.03
N THR A 21 -18.96 -5.02 8.67
CA THR A 21 -18.02 -5.25 9.76
C THR A 21 -16.63 -5.05 9.19
N LEU A 22 -15.94 -4.03 9.68
CA LEU A 22 -14.54 -3.83 9.33
C LEU A 22 -13.80 -5.12 9.72
N PRO A 23 -13.05 -5.75 8.80
CA PRO A 23 -12.38 -7.02 9.08
C PRO A 23 -11.52 -6.92 10.34
N ASP A 24 -11.29 -8.06 10.99
CA ASP A 24 -10.52 -8.11 12.23
C ASP A 24 -9.20 -7.33 12.06
N ARG A 25 -8.79 -6.60 13.10
CA ARG A 25 -7.64 -5.68 12.99
C ARG A 25 -6.36 -6.40 12.58
N THR A 26 -6.28 -7.70 12.87
CA THR A 26 -5.25 -8.63 12.41
C THR A 26 -5.27 -8.80 10.88
N ALA A 27 -6.45 -8.98 10.27
CA ALA A 27 -6.65 -9.04 8.83
C ALA A 27 -6.37 -7.70 8.14
N MET A 28 -6.73 -6.57 8.77
CA MET A 28 -6.36 -5.23 8.28
C MET A 28 -4.86 -4.93 8.45
N SER A 29 -4.20 -5.56 9.43
CA SER A 29 -2.75 -5.46 9.65
C SER A 29 -1.93 -6.23 8.61
N LEU A 30 -2.47 -7.30 8.00
CA LEU A 30 -1.82 -8.00 6.89
C LEU A 30 -1.78 -7.16 5.61
N VAL A 31 -2.69 -6.19 5.49
CA VAL A 31 -2.76 -5.25 4.35
C VAL A 31 -1.87 -4.03 4.54
N ASN A 32 -1.50 -3.70 5.79
CA ASN A 32 -0.50 -2.66 6.08
C ASN A 32 0.93 -3.22 5.98
N ALA A 33 1.31 -3.68 4.79
CA ALA A 33 2.67 -4.11 4.54
C ALA A 33 3.56 -2.87 4.28
N ASN A 34 4.35 -2.47 5.28
CA ASN A 34 5.48 -1.57 5.08
C ASN A 34 6.59 -2.30 4.29
N LEU A 35 6.42 -2.40 2.97
CA LEU A 35 7.23 -3.27 2.13
C LEU A 35 8.26 -2.47 1.34
N ALA A 36 9.47 -2.39 1.87
CA ALA A 36 10.62 -1.89 1.12
C ALA A 36 11.30 -3.06 0.39
N LEU A 37 11.16 -3.12 -0.94
CA LEU A 37 11.80 -4.17 -1.74
C LEU A 37 12.96 -3.63 -2.57
N PRO A 38 14.17 -4.17 -2.39
CA PRO A 38 15.30 -3.90 -3.26
C PRO A 38 15.15 -4.66 -4.59
N ILE A 39 14.44 -4.10 -5.58
CA ILE A 39 14.22 -4.78 -6.87
C ILE A 39 15.22 -4.28 -7.92
N ASN A 40 16.12 -5.18 -8.32
CA ASN A 40 17.06 -5.00 -9.43
C ASN A 40 16.69 -5.96 -10.58
N LEU A 41 16.54 -5.45 -11.80
CA LEU A 41 16.31 -6.27 -12.99
C LEU A 41 17.34 -5.94 -14.07
N GLY A 42 18.17 -6.92 -14.44
CA GLY A 42 19.03 -6.88 -15.61
C GLY A 42 18.51 -7.84 -16.67
N LEU A 43 18.00 -7.31 -17.80
CA LEU A 43 17.50 -8.11 -18.92
C LEU A 43 18.19 -7.66 -20.21
N ALA A 44 18.81 -8.60 -20.92
CA ALA A 44 19.32 -8.39 -22.27
C ALA A 44 19.06 -9.63 -23.13
N ALA A 45 18.70 -9.41 -24.39
CA ALA A 45 18.45 -10.46 -25.37
C ALA A 45 19.11 -10.10 -26.69
N ASN A 46 19.83 -11.07 -27.27
CA ASN A 46 20.37 -10.98 -28.61
C ASN A 46 19.36 -11.60 -29.59
N VAL A 47 18.95 -10.87 -30.62
CA VAL A 47 18.11 -11.42 -31.70
C VAL A 47 18.99 -11.65 -32.93
N LEU A 48 19.38 -12.91 -33.12
CA LEU A 48 20.01 -13.48 -34.32
C LEU A 48 21.00 -12.55 -35.07
N SER A 49 22.06 -12.10 -34.39
CA SER A 49 23.14 -11.32 -34.99
C SER A 49 24.50 -11.94 -34.66
N ASP A 50 25.30 -12.20 -35.70
CA ASP A 50 26.69 -12.64 -35.54
C ASP A 50 27.53 -11.55 -34.84
N GLY A 51 28.45 -11.97 -33.97
CA GLY A 51 29.28 -11.06 -33.16
C GLY A 51 28.55 -10.23 -32.09
N SER A 52 27.27 -10.49 -31.79
CA SER A 52 26.50 -9.68 -30.83
C SER A 52 26.72 -10.07 -29.36
N ILE A 53 27.03 -9.08 -28.51
CA ILE A 53 27.16 -9.23 -27.06
C ILE A 53 25.97 -8.54 -26.38
N ALA A 54 25.11 -9.31 -25.73
CA ALA A 54 24.07 -8.81 -24.83
C ALA A 54 24.61 -8.82 -23.40
N ALA A 55 24.77 -7.64 -22.82
CA ALA A 55 25.13 -7.49 -21.41
C ALA A 55 24.05 -6.68 -20.70
N ALA A 56 23.57 -7.20 -19.57
CA ALA A 56 22.71 -6.47 -18.65
C ALA A 56 23.29 -6.56 -17.25
N GLY A 57 23.25 -5.43 -16.54
CA GLY A 57 23.61 -5.33 -15.13
C GLY A 57 22.53 -4.57 -14.39
N ALA A 58 22.32 -4.91 -13.13
CA ALA A 58 21.46 -4.16 -12.24
C ALA A 58 22.14 -4.09 -10.87
N THR A 59 22.40 -2.87 -10.40
CA THR A 59 23.10 -2.61 -9.14
C THR A 59 22.24 -1.71 -8.27
N GLN A 60 21.98 -2.15 -7.04
CA GLN A 60 21.34 -1.30 -6.04
C GLN A 60 22.39 -0.80 -5.06
N ASN A 61 22.63 0.51 -5.09
CA ASN A 61 23.61 1.19 -4.26
C ASN A 61 22.98 1.98 -3.11
N ALA A 62 21.65 2.15 -3.11
CA ALA A 62 20.95 2.95 -2.11
C ALA A 62 20.60 2.10 -0.87
N PRO A 63 20.96 2.55 0.35
CA PRO A 63 20.45 1.98 1.59
C PRO A 63 18.92 2.10 1.66
N ILE A 64 18.26 1.10 2.26
CA ILE A 64 16.84 1.14 2.58
C ILE A 64 16.72 1.58 4.05
N ASP A 65 16.08 2.73 4.28
CA ASP A 65 15.74 3.20 5.63
C ASP A 65 14.28 2.87 5.94
N GLN A 66 14.06 1.90 6.84
CA GLN A 66 12.74 1.42 7.22
C GLN A 66 12.60 1.49 8.74
N GLY A 67 11.78 2.44 9.21
CA GLY A 67 11.47 2.62 10.63
C GLY A 67 10.08 3.20 10.82
N MET A 68 9.48 3.00 12.00
CA MET A 68 8.28 3.74 12.36
C MET A 68 8.71 5.17 12.69
N LEU A 69 8.24 6.15 11.90
CA LEU A 69 8.48 7.57 12.16
C LEU A 69 7.60 8.05 13.33
N GLY A 70 7.78 7.48 14.51
CA GLY A 70 6.99 7.81 15.70
C GLY A 70 7.75 7.46 16.97
N SER A 71 8.03 8.48 17.77
CA SER A 71 8.61 8.36 19.12
C SER A 71 7.89 7.27 19.92
N THR A 72 8.68 6.37 20.51
CA THR A 72 8.21 5.38 21.50
C THR A 72 7.39 6.10 22.57
N PRO A 73 6.09 5.81 22.75
CA PRO A 73 5.33 6.38 23.84
C PRO A 73 5.92 5.86 25.15
N THR A 74 6.57 6.74 25.90
CA THR A 74 6.99 6.48 27.28
C THR A 74 5.73 6.46 28.15
N LEU A 75 5.43 5.29 28.73
CA LEU A 75 4.36 5.11 29.69
C LEU A 75 4.68 5.80 31.02
#